data_AF-A0AAU5UH18-F1
#
_entry.id   AF-A0AAU5UH18-F1
#
_cell.length_a   1.000
_cell.length_b   1.000
_cell.length_c   1.000
_cell.angle_alpha   90.00
_cell.angle_beta   90.00
_cell.angle_gamma   90.00
#
_symmetry.space_group_name_H-M   'P 1'
#
loop_
_entity.id
_entity.type
_entity.pdbx_description
1 polymer ?
#
loop_
_entity_poly.entity_id
_entity_poly.type
_entity_poly.pdbx_seq_one_letter_code
_entity_poly.pdbx_strand_id
1 'polypeptide(L)'
;MTFNIGNQNAANINNVGRDQHITGGQTGIVVTPEQAWQAYAELRAGIEATRLDPASSVAADKELAEVESGLRRPEPDRARIATRLERLTRLLLAAGSLASAGSALVKPIRILAQFLGVLGAPILGLLPILA
;
A
#
# COMPACT_ATOMS: atom_id res chain seq x y z
N MET A 1 6.03 21.23 36.09
CA MET A 1 6.60 20.14 35.27
C MET A 1 6.47 20.55 33.82
N THR A 2 7.58 20.84 33.16
CA THR A 2 7.64 21.46 31.82
C THR A 2 7.71 20.36 30.76
N PHE A 3 6.76 20.33 29.82
CA PHE A 3 6.81 19.43 28.66
C PHE A 3 7.42 20.18 27.47
N ASN A 4 8.63 19.78 27.06
CA ASN A 4 9.27 20.25 25.84
C ASN A 4 8.89 19.31 24.69
N ILE A 5 8.07 19.79 23.75
CA ILE A 5 7.75 19.05 22.51
C ILE A 5 8.75 19.51 21.44
N GLY A 6 9.79 18.71 21.23
CA GLY A 6 10.72 18.86 20.12
C GLY A 6 10.22 18.15 18.86
N ASN A 7 10.14 18.92 17.76
CA ASN A 7 10.04 18.45 16.37
C ASN A 7 8.71 17.76 15.96
N GLN A 8 7.70 18.58 15.66
CA GLN A 8 6.49 18.16 14.95
C GLN A 8 6.74 18.12 13.43
N ASN A 9 7.17 16.99 12.90
CA ASN A 9 7.06 16.71 11.46
C ASN A 9 5.73 16.01 11.18
N ALA A 10 4.62 16.71 11.42
CA ALA A 10 3.32 16.36 10.87
C ALA A 10 3.16 17.13 9.55
N ALA A 11 3.55 16.51 8.44
CA ALA A 11 3.30 17.08 7.12
C ALA A 11 1.77 17.19 6.92
N ASN A 12 1.26 18.42 7.00
CA ASN A 12 -0.12 18.86 6.70
C ASN A 12 -1.25 17.89 7.07
N ILE A 13 -1.77 18.01 8.30
CA ILE A 13 -3.08 17.45 8.66
C ILE A 13 -4.15 18.46 8.21
N ASN A 14 -4.71 18.26 7.02
CA ASN A 14 -5.91 19.00 6.60
C ASN A 14 -7.15 18.35 7.22
N ASN A 15 -7.66 18.97 8.27
CA ASN A 15 -8.89 18.60 8.95
C ASN A 15 -10.07 19.33 8.31
N VAL A 16 -10.94 18.61 7.59
CA VAL A 16 -12.22 19.15 7.11
C VAL A 16 -13.37 18.35 7.74
N GLY A 17 -13.77 18.78 8.94
CA GLY A 17 -15.12 18.58 9.47
C GLY A 17 -15.42 17.23 10.16
N ARG A 18 -15.33 17.29 11.49
CA ARG A 18 -15.94 16.43 12.54
C ARG A 18 -15.09 15.26 13.08
N ASP A 19 -14.68 15.48 14.33
CA ASP A 19 -14.34 14.53 15.39
C ASP A 19 -13.41 13.36 15.03
N GLN A 20 -12.11 13.66 15.06
CA GLN A 20 -11.08 12.63 15.05
C GLN A 20 -10.87 12.10 16.48
N HIS A 21 -11.52 10.98 16.80
CA HIS A 21 -11.26 10.23 18.03
C HIS A 21 -9.99 9.38 17.84
N ILE A 22 -8.86 9.81 18.42
CA ILE A 22 -7.61 9.05 18.41
C ILE A 22 -7.55 8.20 19.68
N THR A 23 -7.89 6.92 19.56
CA THR A 23 -7.62 5.92 20.60
C THR A 23 -6.37 5.11 20.25
N GLY A 24 -5.34 5.21 21.10
CA GLY A 24 -4.21 4.29 21.15
C GLY A 24 -2.87 4.92 20.76
N GLY A 25 -2.01 5.15 21.75
CA GLY A 25 -0.64 5.63 21.61
C GLY A 25 0.29 4.62 20.94
N GLN A 26 0.13 4.45 19.63
CA GLN A 26 1.14 3.83 18.78
C GLN A 26 1.48 4.86 17.71
N THR A 27 2.73 5.33 17.69
CA THR A 27 3.32 6.07 16.57
C THR A 27 3.39 5.15 15.34
N GLY A 28 2.23 4.81 14.78
CA GLY A 28 2.08 4.12 13.52
C GLY A 28 1.74 5.16 12.46
N ILE A 29 2.41 5.08 11.30
CA ILE A 29 2.01 5.86 10.14
C ILE A 29 0.59 5.41 9.77
N VAL A 30 -0.40 6.24 10.05
CA VAL A 30 -1.79 5.99 9.65
C VAL A 30 -1.89 6.32 8.16
N VAL A 31 -1.98 5.30 7.32
CA VAL A 31 -2.22 5.48 5.88
C VAL A 31 -3.72 5.74 5.68
N THR A 32 -4.07 6.86 5.07
CA THR A 32 -5.46 7.22 4.77
C THR A 32 -5.98 6.48 3.52
N PRO A 33 -7.31 6.38 3.32
CA PRO A 33 -7.88 5.82 2.09
C PRO A 33 -7.39 6.52 0.81
N GLU A 34 -7.19 7.84 0.86
CA GLU A 34 -6.67 8.62 -0.28
C GLU A 34 -5.22 8.26 -0.58
N GLN A 35 -4.39 8.10 0.45
CA GLN A 35 -3.00 7.65 0.29
C GLN A 35 -2.94 6.22 -0.26
N ALA A 36 -3.85 5.33 0.17
CA ALA A 36 -3.97 3.99 -0.40
C ALA A 36 -4.39 4.04 -1.88
N TRP A 37 -5.28 4.95 -2.26
CA TRP A 37 -5.68 5.13 -3.65
C TRP A 37 -4.54 5.66 -4.53
N GLN A 38 -3.77 6.64 -4.05
CA GLN A 38 -2.59 7.13 -4.75
C GLN A 38 -1.54 6.02 -4.92
N ALA A 39 -1.28 5.25 -3.86
CA ALA A 39 -0.38 4.11 -3.93
C ALA A 39 -0.86 3.03 -4.92
N TYR A 40 -2.17 2.78 -5.02
CA TYR A 40 -2.71 1.90 -6.06
C TYR A 40 -2.45 2.43 -7.47
N ALA A 41 -2.66 3.73 -7.70
CA ALA A 41 -2.38 4.34 -9.01
C ALA A 41 -0.88 4.27 -9.37
N GLU A 42 0.00 4.55 -8.41
CA GLU A 42 1.46 4.40 -8.57
C GLU A 42 1.85 2.94 -8.87
N LEU A 43 1.27 1.97 -8.15
CA LEU A 43 1.52 0.54 -8.37
C LEU A 43 1.11 0.12 -9.78
N ARG A 44 -0.08 0.54 -10.23
CA ARG A 44 -0.58 0.25 -11.57
C ARG A 44 0.36 0.79 -12.64
N ALA A 45 0.74 2.06 -12.55
CA ALA A 45 1.68 2.68 -13.49
C ALA A 45 3.05 1.99 -13.49
N GLY A 46 3.54 1.59 -12.30
CA GLY A 46 4.78 0.85 -12.16
C GLY A 46 4.74 -0.52 -12.86
N ILE A 47 3.62 -1.25 -12.73
CA ILE A 47 3.42 -2.54 -13.39
C ILE A 47 3.33 -2.36 -14.91
N GLU A 48 2.60 -1.36 -15.40
CA GLU A 48 2.50 -1.04 -16.83
C GLU A 48 3.87 -0.71 -17.44
N ALA A 49 4.78 -0.12 -16.66
CA ALA A 49 6.16 0.14 -17.08
C ALA A 49 7.06 -1.11 -17.05
N THR A 50 6.64 -2.20 -16.41
CA THR A 50 7.39 -3.46 -16.39
C THR A 50 7.11 -4.32 -17.62
N ARG A 51 8.13 -5.01 -18.13
CA ARG A 51 7.99 -5.96 -19.24
C ARG A 51 7.64 -7.35 -18.71
N LEU A 52 6.44 -7.52 -18.18
CA LEU A 52 5.91 -8.85 -17.84
C LEU A 52 5.66 -9.67 -19.10
N ASP A 53 5.80 -10.99 -19.00
CA ASP A 53 5.30 -11.88 -20.05
C ASP A 53 3.76 -11.79 -20.14
N PRO A 54 3.15 -12.16 -21.29
CA PRO A 54 1.72 -11.98 -21.50
C PRO A 54 0.83 -12.66 -20.45
N ALA A 55 1.22 -13.84 -19.95
CA ALA A 55 0.43 -14.56 -18.96
C ALA A 55 0.49 -13.87 -17.59
N SER A 56 1.69 -13.43 -17.17
CA SER A 56 1.88 -12.67 -15.95
C SER A 56 1.19 -11.30 -15.99
N SER A 57 1.18 -10.63 -17.16
CA SER A 57 0.47 -9.35 -17.33
C SER A 57 -1.03 -9.49 -17.09
N VAL A 58 -1.68 -10.48 -17.73
CA VAL A 58 -3.12 -10.72 -17.57
C VAL A 58 -3.47 -11.07 -16.11
N ALA A 59 -2.63 -11.87 -15.45
CA ALA A 59 -2.82 -12.20 -14.05
C ALA A 59 -2.62 -10.98 -13.13
N ALA A 60 -1.64 -10.13 -13.39
CA ALA A 60 -1.42 -8.88 -12.65
C ALA A 60 -2.62 -7.93 -12.79
N ASP A 61 -3.12 -7.73 -14.01
CA ASP A 61 -4.29 -6.89 -14.29
C ASP A 61 -5.54 -7.36 -13.54
N LYS A 62 -5.75 -8.68 -13.48
CA LYS A 62 -6.85 -9.29 -12.73
C LYS A 62 -6.76 -8.98 -11.24
N GLU A 63 -5.58 -9.15 -10.63
CA GLU A 63 -5.43 -8.87 -9.20
C GLU A 63 -5.50 -7.36 -8.91
N LEU A 64 -5.00 -6.50 -9.80
CA LEU A 64 -5.15 -5.04 -9.70
C LEU A 64 -6.63 -4.61 -9.74
N ALA A 65 -7.42 -5.13 -10.67
CA ALA A 65 -8.85 -4.82 -10.76
C ALA A 65 -9.63 -5.22 -9.49
N GLU A 66 -9.24 -6.32 -8.86
CA GLU A 66 -9.84 -6.78 -7.60
C GLU A 66 -9.43 -5.90 -6.40
N VAL A 67 -8.17 -5.45 -6.36
CA VAL A 67 -7.71 -4.44 -5.37
C VAL A 67 -8.49 -3.13 -5.55
N GLU A 68 -8.65 -2.68 -6.79
CA GLU A 68 -9.40 -1.47 -7.11
C GLU A 68 -10.86 -1.55 -6.66
N SER A 69 -11.52 -2.66 -6.97
CA SER A 69 -12.90 -2.91 -6.54
C SER A 69 -13.03 -2.86 -5.01
N GLY A 70 -12.05 -3.39 -4.28
CA GLY A 70 -12.01 -3.32 -2.82
C GLY A 70 -11.82 -1.89 -2.29
N LEU A 71 -10.97 -1.10 -2.93
CA LEU A 71 -10.67 0.29 -2.54
C LEU A 71 -11.81 1.27 -2.85
N ARG A 72 -12.56 1.06 -3.94
CA ARG A 72 -13.68 1.94 -4.34
C ARG A 72 -14.91 1.84 -3.44
N ARG A 73 -14.97 0.88 -2.52
CA ARG A 73 -16.11 0.75 -1.60
C ARG A 73 -16.12 1.92 -0.60
N PRO A 74 -17.30 2.41 -0.17
CA PRO A 74 -17.39 3.46 0.86
C PRO A 74 -16.64 3.09 2.14
N GLU A 75 -16.65 1.80 2.48
CA GLU A 75 -15.76 1.21 3.48
C GLU A 75 -14.87 0.17 2.77
N PRO A 76 -13.55 0.42 2.64
CA PRO A 76 -12.65 -0.46 1.91
C PRO A 76 -12.59 -1.87 2.51
N ASP A 77 -12.75 -2.89 1.66
CA ASP A 77 -12.69 -4.29 2.07
C ASP A 77 -11.23 -4.76 2.22
N ARG A 78 -10.64 -4.46 3.38
CA ARG A 78 -9.21 -4.72 3.64
C ARG A 78 -8.85 -6.20 3.56
N ALA A 79 -9.74 -7.11 3.94
CA ALA A 79 -9.47 -8.55 3.86
C ALA A 79 -9.36 -9.02 2.41
N ARG A 80 -10.28 -8.58 1.55
CA ARG A 80 -10.21 -8.86 0.12
C ARG A 80 -8.97 -8.23 -0.51
N ILE A 81 -8.70 -6.94 -0.23
CA ILE A 81 -7.53 -6.24 -0.78
C ILE A 81 -6.23 -6.96 -0.38
N ALA A 82 -6.07 -7.38 0.89
CA ALA A 82 -4.88 -8.07 1.36
C ALA A 82 -4.59 -9.35 0.57
N THR A 83 -5.61 -10.19 0.39
CA THR A 83 -5.48 -11.45 -0.37
C THR A 83 -5.02 -11.20 -1.81
N ARG A 84 -5.57 -10.17 -2.46
CA ARG A 84 -5.26 -9.82 -3.86
C ARG A 84 -3.88 -9.20 -4.00
N LEU A 85 -3.54 -8.28 -3.11
CA LEU A 85 -2.23 -7.63 -3.08
C LEU A 85 -1.11 -8.63 -2.78
N GLU A 86 -1.34 -9.61 -1.91
CA GLU A 86 -0.37 -10.67 -1.65
C GLU A 86 -0.11 -11.53 -2.90
N ARG A 87 -1.18 -11.94 -3.60
CA ARG A 87 -1.06 -12.69 -4.87
C ARG A 87 -0.29 -11.91 -5.93
N LEU A 88 -0.63 -10.63 -6.09
CA LEU A 88 0.08 -9.73 -6.99
C LEU A 88 1.56 -9.62 -6.63
N THR A 89 1.87 -9.43 -5.34
CA THR A 89 3.26 -9.31 -4.86
C THR A 89 4.06 -10.58 -5.14
N ARG A 90 3.47 -11.76 -4.92
CA ARG A 90 4.10 -13.05 -5.25
C ARG A 90 4.34 -13.22 -6.75
N LEU A 91 3.40 -12.80 -7.58
CA LEU A 91 3.56 -12.82 -9.04
C LEU A 91 4.73 -11.93 -9.48
N LEU A 92 4.78 -10.69 -8.98
CA LEU A 92 5.86 -9.75 -9.29
C LEU A 92 7.22 -10.22 -8.76
N LEU A 93 7.23 -10.91 -7.62
CA LEU A 93 8.43 -11.54 -7.08
C LEU A 93 8.92 -12.67 -7.99
N ALA A 94 8.03 -13.57 -8.41
CA ALA A 94 8.36 -14.69 -9.29
C ALA A 94 8.84 -14.22 -10.68
N ALA A 95 8.27 -13.13 -11.19
CA ALA A 95 8.70 -12.50 -12.43
C ALA A 95 10.02 -11.69 -12.29
N GLY A 96 10.57 -11.55 -11.08
CA GLY A 96 11.75 -10.72 -10.81
C GLY A 96 11.51 -9.21 -10.93
N SER A 97 10.26 -8.78 -11.13
CA SER A 97 9.88 -7.38 -11.31
C SER A 97 10.14 -6.54 -10.07
N LEU A 98 10.00 -7.10 -8.87
CA LEU A 98 10.32 -6.37 -7.63
C LEU A 98 11.82 -6.01 -7.52
N ALA A 99 12.70 -6.85 -8.07
CA ALA A 99 14.14 -6.59 -8.07
C ALA A 99 14.54 -5.62 -9.18
N SER A 100 13.92 -5.71 -10.36
CA SER A 100 14.29 -4.91 -11.53
C SER A 100 13.65 -3.51 -11.56
N ALA A 101 12.39 -3.38 -11.14
CA ALA A 101 11.67 -2.10 -11.08
C ALA A 101 11.88 -1.35 -9.75
N GLY A 102 12.45 -2.02 -8.75
CA GLY A 102 12.90 -1.42 -7.50
C GLY A 102 11.81 -0.61 -6.78
N SER A 103 12.13 0.63 -6.40
CA SER A 103 11.25 1.48 -5.61
C SER A 103 9.91 1.79 -6.28
N ALA A 104 9.82 1.74 -7.61
CA ALA A 104 8.59 2.01 -8.36
C ALA A 104 7.46 1.02 -8.03
N LEU A 105 7.80 -0.21 -7.66
CA LEU A 105 6.83 -1.22 -7.21
C LEU A 105 6.85 -1.38 -5.69
N VAL A 106 8.03 -1.39 -5.07
CA VAL A 106 8.17 -1.70 -3.64
C VAL A 106 7.51 -0.65 -2.75
N LYS A 107 7.65 0.64 -3.08
CA LYS A 107 7.07 1.73 -2.29
C LYS A 107 5.54 1.68 -2.26
N PRO A 108 4.82 1.65 -3.41
CA PRO A 108 3.36 1.61 -3.35
C PRO A 108 2.80 0.31 -2.75
N ILE A 109 3.46 -0.85 -2.96
CA ILE A 109 3.06 -2.10 -2.27
C ILE A 109 3.21 -1.97 -0.75
N ARG A 110 4.29 -1.34 -0.28
CA ARG A 110 4.50 -1.09 1.16
C ARG A 110 3.43 -0.18 1.74
N ILE A 111 3.08 0.91 1.06
CA ILE A 111 2.03 1.84 1.51
C ILE A 111 0.68 1.13 1.57
N LEU A 112 0.32 0.36 0.55
CA LEU A 112 -0.90 -0.44 0.55
C LEU A 112 -0.89 -1.48 1.66
N ALA A 113 0.22 -2.16 1.92
CA ALA A 113 0.33 -3.11 3.03
C ALA A 113 0.19 -2.43 4.40
N GLN A 114 0.74 -1.22 4.58
CA GLN A 114 0.56 -0.44 5.80
C GLN A 114 -0.91 -0.01 5.99
N PHE A 115 -1.61 0.37 4.91
CA PHE A 115 -3.05 0.64 4.95
C PHE A 115 -3.87 -0.57 5.43
N LEU A 116 -3.44 -1.78 5.09
CA LEU A 116 -4.08 -3.02 5.53
C LEU A 116 -3.82 -3.36 7.01
N GLY A 117 -2.90 -2.65 7.67
CA GLY A 117 -2.52 -2.92 9.05
C GLY A 117 -1.96 -4.33 9.22
N VAL A 118 -2.48 -5.09 10.20
CA VAL A 118 -2.04 -6.46 10.49
C VAL A 118 -2.18 -7.42 9.30
N LEU A 119 -3.16 -7.18 8.42
CA LEU A 119 -3.38 -8.00 7.22
C LEU A 119 -2.29 -7.79 6.16
N GLY A 120 -1.55 -6.69 6.24
CA GLY A 120 -0.43 -6.39 5.35
C GLY A 120 0.90 -7.05 5.73
N ALA A 121 1.01 -7.63 6.93
CA ALA A 121 2.27 -8.19 7.41
C ALA A 121 2.86 -9.27 6.49
N PRO A 122 2.08 -10.23 5.94
CA PRO A 122 2.61 -11.21 4.98
C PRO A 122 3.16 -10.55 3.71
N ILE A 123 2.51 -9.49 3.22
CA ILE A 123 2.94 -8.75 2.03
C ILE A 123 4.27 -8.04 2.29
N LEU A 124 4.43 -7.40 3.46
CA LEU A 124 5.68 -6.75 3.84
C LEU A 124 6.84 -7.75 3.92
N GLY A 125 6.58 -8.99 4.36
CA GLY A 125 7.57 -10.06 4.40
C GLY A 125 8.03 -10.56 3.01
N LEU A 126 7.28 -10.26 1.95
CA LEU A 126 7.65 -10.60 0.56
C LEU A 126 8.50 -9.51 -0.11
N LEU A 127 8.52 -8.29 0.44
CA LEU A 127 9.24 -7.18 -0.17
C LEU A 127 10.75 -7.32 0.06
N PRO A 128 11.58 -7.05 -0.96
CA PRO A 128 13.02 -7.02 -0.77
C PRO A 128 13.38 -5.93 0.26
N ILE A 129 14.35 -6.24 1.12
CA ILE A 129 14.96 -5.25 2.01
C ILE A 129 15.81 -4.35 1.12
N LEU A 130 15.22 -3.23 0.68
CA LEU A 130 15.97 -2.16 0.04
C LEU A 130 16.80 -1.49 1.13
N ALA A 131 18.10 -1.75 1.12
CA ALA A 131 19.10 -1.10 1.97
C ALA A 131 19.36 0.34 1.52
#